data_AF-A0A3C1TEB8-F1
#
_entry.id   AF-A0A3C1TEB8-F1
#
_cell.length_a   1.000
_cell.length_b   1.000
_cell.length_c   1.000
_cell.angle_alpha   90.00
_cell.angle_beta   90.00
_cell.angle_gamma   90.00
#
_symmetry.space_group_name_H-M   'P 1'
#
loop_
_entity.id
_entity.type
_entity.pdbx_description
1 polymer ?
#
loop_
_entity_poly.entity_id
_entity_poly.type
_entity_poly.pdbx_seq_one_letter_code
_entity_poly.pdbx_strand_id
1 'polypeptide(L)'
;MNKTVVIDIVGLSANLIGEHTPFLSEYVKSRHTTPIKPVLPAVTTTSQSCYVTGKWPSEHGIVANGWYDRDDAEMKFWKQSNKLVKAEKIWDAAKRQDPSFTCSKMFWWYNMYSTADFSVTPRPQYHADGVKAPDCYAYPASLRDELQQDLGQFPLFNFWGPNANIKSTKWIADASLWVDRKHDP
;
A
#
# COMPACT_ATOMS: atom_id res chain seq x y z
N MET A 1 -11.80 5.04 -19.60
CA MET A 1 -11.00 3.92 -19.03
C MET A 1 -11.92 3.01 -18.22
N ASN A 2 -11.57 1.73 -18.05
CA ASN A 2 -12.34 0.84 -17.16
C ASN A 2 -11.79 0.96 -15.74
N LYS A 3 -12.67 1.13 -14.75
CA LYS A 3 -12.29 1.11 -13.33
C LYS A 3 -11.54 -0.18 -13.03
N THR A 4 -10.35 -0.04 -12.44
CA THR A 4 -9.42 -1.16 -12.22
C THR A 4 -8.95 -1.16 -10.78
N VAL A 5 -9.13 -2.29 -10.10
CA VAL A 5 -8.66 -2.51 -8.73
C VAL A 5 -7.47 -3.45 -8.74
N VAL A 6 -6.36 -3.03 -8.15
CA VAL A 6 -5.17 -3.86 -7.96
C VAL A 6 -5.00 -4.17 -6.48
N ILE A 7 -5.01 -5.46 -6.15
CA ILE A 7 -4.83 -5.96 -4.78
C ILE A 7 -3.47 -6.65 -4.70
N ASP A 8 -2.59 -6.13 -3.85
CA ASP A 8 -1.31 -6.78 -3.52
C ASP A 8 -1.46 -7.58 -2.20
N ILE A 9 -1.34 -8.90 -2.31
CA ILE A 9 -1.40 -9.81 -1.17
C ILE A 9 0.03 -10.29 -0.89
N VAL A 10 0.70 -9.59 0.03
CA VAL A 10 2.12 -9.84 0.35
C VAL A 10 2.33 -11.29 0.77
N GLY A 11 3.24 -11.98 0.07
CA GLY A 11 3.62 -13.36 0.36
C GLY A 11 2.68 -14.43 -0.21
N LEU A 12 1.57 -14.05 -0.85
CA LEU A 12 0.72 -15.01 -1.54
C LEU A 12 1.46 -15.59 -2.75
N SER A 13 1.51 -16.92 -2.84
CA SER A 13 1.97 -17.65 -4.01
C SER A 13 0.90 -18.65 -4.43
N ALA A 14 0.93 -19.08 -5.69
CA ALA A 14 -0.08 -20.02 -6.21
C ALA A 14 -0.16 -21.32 -5.38
N ASN A 15 0.95 -21.77 -4.81
CA ASN A 15 1.01 -22.98 -3.98
C ASN A 15 0.31 -22.84 -2.62
N LEU A 16 -0.03 -21.62 -2.20
CA LEU A 16 -0.81 -21.35 -0.98
C LEU A 16 -2.32 -21.32 -1.25
N ILE A 17 -2.75 -21.40 -2.52
CA ILE A 17 -4.15 -21.44 -2.90
C ILE A 17 -4.60 -22.91 -2.95
N GLY A 18 -5.50 -23.30 -2.05
CA GLY A 18 -5.94 -24.69 -1.91
C GLY A 18 -7.14 -24.88 -0.97
N GLU A 19 -7.11 -25.97 -0.22
CA GLU A 19 -8.20 -26.41 0.69
C GLU A 19 -8.62 -25.33 1.69
N HIS A 20 -7.65 -24.61 2.26
CA HIS A 20 -7.90 -23.56 3.25
C HIS A 20 -8.25 -22.19 2.66
N THR A 21 -8.32 -22.08 1.32
CA THR A 21 -8.69 -20.84 0.62
C THR A 21 -9.76 -21.12 -0.46
N PRO A 22 -10.90 -21.74 -0.11
CA PRO A 22 -11.85 -22.28 -1.09
C PRO A 22 -12.38 -21.20 -2.04
N PHE A 23 -12.61 -19.98 -1.54
CA PHE A 23 -13.02 -18.85 -2.39
C PHE A 23 -11.97 -18.52 -3.45
N LEU A 24 -10.69 -18.40 -3.07
CA LEU A 24 -9.61 -18.10 -4.02
C LEU A 24 -9.42 -19.24 -5.01
N SER A 25 -9.51 -20.49 -4.54
CA SER A 25 -9.41 -21.69 -5.37
C SER A 25 -10.48 -21.73 -6.46
N GLU A 26 -11.74 -21.41 -6.15
CA GLU A 26 -12.79 -21.30 -7.17
C GLU A 26 -12.64 -20.06 -8.03
N TYR A 27 -12.24 -18.93 -7.44
CA TYR A 27 -12.06 -17.68 -8.16
C TYR A 27 -11.03 -17.82 -9.28
N VAL A 28 -9.85 -18.39 -9.00
CA VAL A 28 -8.78 -18.50 -10.01
C VAL A 28 -9.08 -19.49 -11.13
N LYS A 29 -9.94 -20.51 -10.91
CA LYS A 29 -10.33 -21.49 -11.96
C LYS A 29 -11.01 -20.84 -13.17
N SER A 30 -11.73 -19.74 -12.95
CA SER A 30 -12.48 -19.01 -13.99
C SER A 30 -11.76 -17.75 -14.48
N ARG A 31 -10.51 -17.54 -14.06
CA ARG A 31 -9.74 -16.32 -14.30
C ARG A 31 -8.38 -16.63 -14.92
N HIS A 32 -7.80 -15.63 -15.56
CA HIS A 32 -6.45 -15.75 -16.08
C HIS A 32 -5.43 -15.59 -14.94
N THR A 33 -4.51 -16.54 -14.82
CA THR A 33 -3.40 -16.50 -13.87
C THR A 33 -2.09 -16.46 -14.64
N THR A 34 -1.24 -15.47 -14.34
CA THR A 34 0.07 -15.32 -14.96
C THR A 34 1.15 -15.31 -13.88
N PRO A 35 2.16 -16.20 -13.96
CA PRO A 35 3.29 -16.14 -13.06
C PRO A 35 4.12 -14.87 -13.34
N ILE A 36 4.51 -14.16 -12.29
CA ILE A 36 5.38 -13.00 -12.37
C ILE A 36 6.76 -13.41 -11.85
N LYS A 37 7.81 -13.11 -12.61
CA LYS A 37 9.19 -13.24 -12.11
C LYS A 37 9.44 -12.15 -11.08
N PRO A 38 9.72 -12.49 -9.81
CA PRO A 38 9.93 -11.47 -8.79
C PRO A 38 11.25 -10.72 -9.04
N VAL A 39 11.29 -9.48 -8.57
CA VAL A 39 12.53 -8.70 -8.47
C VAL A 39 13.47 -9.30 -7.43
N LEU A 40 14.77 -9.10 -7.60
CA LEU A 40 15.79 -9.41 -6.59
C LEU A 40 16.40 -8.09 -6.07
N PRO A 41 16.39 -7.83 -4.74
CA PRO A 41 15.81 -8.65 -3.67
C PRO A 41 14.27 -8.64 -3.65
N ALA A 42 13.67 -9.80 -3.36
CA ALA A 42 12.21 -10.00 -3.35
C ALA A 42 11.55 -9.52 -2.04
N VAL A 43 11.84 -8.27 -1.65
CA VAL A 43 11.28 -7.64 -0.45
C VAL A 43 10.15 -6.68 -0.80
N THR A 44 9.18 -6.53 0.10
CA THR A 44 7.88 -5.90 -0.18
C THR A 44 7.98 -4.51 -0.79
N THR A 45 8.79 -3.62 -0.20
CA THR A 45 8.92 -2.22 -0.67
C THR A 45 9.53 -2.11 -2.07
N THR A 46 10.47 -2.98 -2.40
CA THR A 46 11.09 -3.08 -3.72
C THR A 46 10.10 -3.64 -4.74
N SER A 47 9.46 -4.77 -4.45
CA SER A 47 8.47 -5.40 -5.35
C SER A 47 7.30 -4.47 -5.65
N GLN A 48 6.72 -3.83 -4.63
CA GLN A 48 5.62 -2.88 -4.83
C GLN A 48 6.04 -1.68 -5.68
N SER A 49 7.26 -1.16 -5.48
CA SER A 49 7.78 -0.05 -6.29
C SER A 49 7.95 -0.46 -7.75
N CYS A 50 8.39 -1.69 -8.03
CA CYS A 50 8.41 -2.23 -9.40
C CYS A 50 7.00 -2.24 -10.01
N TYR A 51 6.00 -2.72 -9.27
CA TYR A 51 4.62 -2.83 -9.79
C TYR A 51 3.98 -1.48 -10.08
N VAL A 52 4.14 -0.49 -9.20
CA VAL A 52 3.49 0.83 -9.38
C VAL A 52 4.25 1.76 -10.32
N THR A 53 5.44 1.40 -10.78
CA THR A 53 6.23 2.20 -11.73
C THR A 53 6.50 1.48 -13.06
N GLY A 54 6.40 0.15 -13.08
CA GLY A 54 6.86 -0.67 -14.20
C GLY A 54 8.38 -0.65 -14.40
N LYS A 55 9.15 -0.17 -13.42
CA LYS A 55 10.60 0.03 -13.50
C LYS A 55 11.37 -0.91 -12.58
N TRP A 56 12.67 -1.05 -12.83
CA TRP A 56 13.57 -1.81 -11.96
C TRP A 56 14.13 -0.96 -10.81
N PRO A 57 14.69 -1.57 -9.74
CA PRO A 57 15.26 -0.82 -8.61
C PRO A 57 16.36 0.16 -8.98
N SER A 58 17.10 -0.11 -10.07
CA SER A 58 18.09 0.81 -10.64
C SER A 58 17.49 2.13 -11.15
N GLU A 59 16.19 2.16 -11.47
CA GLU A 59 15.48 3.35 -11.95
C GLU A 59 14.63 3.98 -10.83
N HIS A 60 13.81 3.20 -10.11
CA HIS A 60 12.92 3.77 -9.09
C HIS A 60 13.61 4.01 -7.74
N GLY A 61 14.79 3.44 -7.50
CA GLY A 61 15.66 3.73 -6.36
C GLY A 61 15.33 3.01 -5.05
N ILE A 62 14.32 2.14 -5.02
CA ILE A 62 13.92 1.42 -3.81
C ILE A 62 14.50 0.01 -3.82
N VAL A 63 15.48 -0.24 -2.96
CA VAL A 63 16.24 -1.51 -2.95
C VAL A 63 15.98 -2.41 -1.75
N ALA A 64 15.37 -1.88 -0.69
CA ALA A 64 15.06 -2.62 0.53
C ALA A 64 14.02 -1.90 1.40
N ASN A 65 13.54 -2.57 2.46
CA ASN A 65 12.72 -1.95 3.50
C ASN A 65 13.51 -0.95 4.37
N GLY A 66 14.84 -1.00 4.33
CA GLY A 66 15.73 -0.06 5.01
C GLY A 66 17.13 -0.12 4.44
N TRP A 67 17.84 1.01 4.50
CA TRP A 67 19.21 1.15 4.03
C TRP A 67 19.92 2.28 4.75
N TYR A 68 21.26 2.30 4.64
CA TYR A 68 22.07 3.39 5.15
C TYR A 68 21.79 4.67 4.36
N ASP A 69 21.24 5.66 5.05
CA ASP A 69 21.04 7.00 4.54
C ASP A 69 22.36 7.77 4.64
N ARG A 70 22.88 8.23 3.49
CA ARG A 70 24.19 8.88 3.43
C ARG A 70 24.16 10.34 3.85
N ASP A 71 23.01 10.99 3.70
CA ASP A 71 22.88 12.41 4.05
C ASP A 71 22.86 12.56 5.56
N ASP A 72 22.17 11.65 6.25
CA ASP A 72 22.05 11.65 7.71
C ASP A 72 23.04 10.71 8.42
N ALA A 73 23.82 9.93 7.66
CA ALA A 73 24.76 8.93 8.17
C ALA A 73 24.14 7.87 9.11
N GLU A 74 22.88 7.47 8.85
CA GLU A 74 22.09 6.59 9.72
C GLU A 74 21.47 5.40 8.98
N MET A 75 21.31 4.26 9.66
CA MET A 75 20.47 3.18 9.15
C MET A 75 19.00 3.55 9.32
N LYS A 76 18.27 3.69 8.21
CA LYS A 76 16.86 4.09 8.22
C LYS A 76 15.97 2.99 7.66
N PHE A 77 14.97 2.60 8.43
CA PHE A 77 13.97 1.60 8.05
C PHE A 77 12.60 2.22 7.79
N TRP A 78 11.80 1.55 6.98
CA TRP A 78 10.38 1.82 6.77
C TRP A 78 10.08 3.26 6.35
N LYS A 79 10.96 3.84 5.53
CA LYS A 79 10.76 5.16 4.94
C LYS A 79 9.42 5.19 4.19
N GLN A 80 8.62 6.23 4.42
CA GLN A 80 7.24 6.31 3.90
C GLN A 80 7.04 7.36 2.82
N SER A 81 7.98 8.30 2.64
CA SER A 81 7.85 9.40 1.69
C SER A 81 7.79 8.87 0.26
N ASN A 82 6.73 9.18 -0.49
CA ASN A 82 6.61 8.80 -1.89
C ASN A 82 7.70 9.43 -2.77
N LYS A 83 8.28 10.57 -2.36
CA LYS A 83 9.39 11.25 -3.07
C LYS A 83 10.66 10.39 -3.19
N LEU A 84 10.79 9.33 -2.41
CA LEU A 84 11.90 8.38 -2.51
C LEU A 84 11.78 7.46 -3.73
N VAL A 85 10.56 7.26 -4.23
CA VAL A 85 10.30 6.50 -5.46
C VAL A 85 10.52 7.45 -6.64
N LYS A 86 11.68 7.33 -7.30
CA LYS A 86 12.14 8.31 -8.31
C LYS A 86 11.49 8.16 -9.68
N ALA A 87 11.02 6.95 -10.00
CA ALA A 87 10.35 6.69 -11.27
C ALA A 87 8.91 7.23 -11.25
N GLU A 88 8.38 7.54 -12.43
CA GLU A 88 6.98 7.89 -12.62
C GLU A 88 6.06 6.76 -12.14
N LYS A 89 4.99 7.09 -11.44
CA LYS A 89 4.00 6.12 -10.96
C LYS A 89 2.87 6.00 -11.97
N ILE A 90 2.22 4.84 -12.01
CA ILE A 90 1.16 4.54 -12.98
C ILE A 90 0.02 5.56 -12.97
N TRP A 91 -0.35 6.12 -11.81
CA TRP A 91 -1.40 7.12 -11.70
C TRP A 91 -0.96 8.50 -12.21
N ASP A 92 0.31 8.87 -12.06
CA ASP A 92 0.86 10.11 -12.64
C ASP A 92 0.82 10.02 -14.18
N ALA A 93 1.22 8.87 -14.73
CA ALA A 93 1.19 8.60 -16.16
C ALA A 93 -0.24 8.59 -16.72
N ALA A 94 -1.19 7.99 -16.00
CA ALA A 94 -2.60 7.96 -16.37
C ALA A 94 -3.22 9.37 -16.35
N LYS A 95 -2.94 10.15 -15.31
CA LYS A 95 -3.45 11.52 -15.17
C LYS A 95 -2.90 12.50 -16.21
N ARG A 96 -1.69 12.25 -16.71
CA ARG A 96 -1.14 12.98 -17.86
C ARG A 96 -1.90 12.68 -19.15
N GLN A 97 -2.37 11.44 -19.34
CA GLN A 97 -3.14 11.06 -20.53
C GLN A 97 -4.59 11.52 -20.44
N ASP A 98 -5.15 11.51 -19.23
CA ASP A 98 -6.51 11.93 -18.93
C ASP A 98 -6.52 12.71 -17.61
N PRO A 99 -6.60 14.05 -17.64
CA PRO A 99 -6.62 14.87 -16.44
C PRO A 99 -7.79 14.59 -15.49
N SER A 100 -8.85 13.91 -15.96
CA SER A 100 -9.98 13.48 -15.13
C SER A 100 -9.73 12.17 -14.38
N PHE A 101 -8.65 11.45 -14.70
CA PHE A 101 -8.28 10.21 -14.02
C PHE A 101 -8.03 10.46 -12.54
N THR A 102 -8.67 9.64 -11.71
CA THR A 102 -8.54 9.60 -10.27
C THR A 102 -7.87 8.31 -9.81
N CYS A 103 -7.28 8.33 -8.61
CA CYS A 103 -6.68 7.13 -8.04
C CYS A 103 -6.78 7.13 -6.51
N SER A 104 -7.17 5.99 -5.94
CA SER A 104 -6.99 5.70 -4.53
C SER A 104 -5.85 4.71 -4.30
N LYS A 105 -4.89 5.07 -3.45
CA LYS A 105 -3.77 4.22 -3.04
C LYS A 105 -3.93 3.85 -1.56
N MET A 106 -4.47 2.65 -1.31
CA MET A 106 -4.82 2.18 0.04
C MET A 106 -3.76 1.19 0.56
N PHE A 107 -3.01 1.58 1.60
CA PHE A 107 -2.06 0.73 2.36
C PHE A 107 -0.88 0.11 1.59
N TRP A 108 -0.63 0.55 0.35
CA TRP A 108 0.63 0.32 -0.35
C TRP A 108 1.78 1.12 0.30
N TRP A 109 3.02 0.67 0.20
CA TRP A 109 4.18 1.38 0.74
C TRP A 109 4.55 2.64 -0.05
N TYR A 110 5.39 3.49 0.55
CA TYR A 110 5.75 4.83 0.05
C TYR A 110 4.54 5.68 -0.30
N ASN A 111 3.63 5.84 0.64
CA ASN A 111 2.33 6.45 0.40
C ASN A 111 2.13 7.79 1.11
N MET A 112 3.02 8.14 2.04
CA MET A 112 3.02 9.50 2.59
C MET A 112 3.43 10.47 1.50
N TYR A 113 2.65 11.54 1.33
CA TYR A 113 2.86 12.56 0.29
C TYR A 113 2.85 11.98 -1.14
N SER A 114 2.03 10.94 -1.38
CA SER A 114 1.73 10.44 -2.71
C SER A 114 0.96 11.48 -3.53
N THR A 115 1.08 11.41 -4.85
CA THR A 115 0.32 12.22 -5.82
C THR A 115 -1.05 11.62 -6.16
N ALA A 116 -1.39 10.44 -5.62
CA ALA A 116 -2.72 9.86 -5.74
C ALA A 116 -3.78 10.77 -5.09
N ASP A 117 -4.97 10.83 -5.68
CA ASP A 117 -6.09 11.67 -5.23
C ASP A 117 -6.53 11.33 -3.80
N PHE A 118 -6.54 10.03 -3.49
CA PHE A 118 -6.84 9.51 -2.17
C PHE A 118 -5.74 8.55 -1.75
N SER A 119 -5.27 8.65 -0.50
CA SER A 119 -4.32 7.69 0.02
C SER A 119 -4.47 7.49 1.51
N VAL A 120 -4.22 6.25 1.97
CA VAL A 120 -4.17 5.91 3.39
C VAL A 120 -3.00 4.95 3.63
N THR A 121 -2.24 5.14 4.71
CA THR A 121 -1.13 4.26 5.07
C THR A 121 -0.94 4.20 6.58
N PRO A 122 -0.39 3.10 7.14
CA PRO A 122 -0.10 3.02 8.58
C PRO A 122 0.87 4.13 8.99
N ARG A 123 0.55 4.86 10.05
CA ARG A 123 1.44 5.88 10.61
C ARG A 123 1.17 6.05 12.10
N PRO A 124 2.01 5.50 13.00
CA PRO A 124 1.88 5.77 14.43
C PRO A 124 2.03 7.27 14.73
N GLN A 125 1.30 7.74 15.73
CA GLN A 125 1.61 9.02 16.38
C GLN A 125 2.62 8.77 17.49
N TYR A 126 3.63 9.64 17.56
CA TYR A 126 4.63 9.64 18.62
C TYR A 126 4.35 10.85 19.49
N HIS A 127 3.85 10.60 20.68
CA HIS A 127 3.53 11.64 21.65
C HIS A 127 4.80 12.09 22.38
N ALA A 128 4.78 13.30 22.93
CA ALA A 128 5.90 13.85 23.69
C ALA A 128 6.21 13.04 24.96
N ASP A 129 5.22 12.32 25.50
CA ASP A 129 5.34 11.40 26.64
C ASP A 129 5.91 10.02 26.25
N GLY A 130 6.34 9.84 24.99
CA GLY A 130 6.90 8.60 24.48
C GLY A 130 5.88 7.56 24.07
N VAL A 131 4.57 7.84 24.20
CA VAL A 131 3.51 6.92 23.77
C VAL A 131 3.51 6.83 22.24
N LYS A 132 3.54 5.59 21.75
CA LYS A 132 3.28 5.27 20.36
C LYS A 132 1.79 4.95 20.21
N ALA A 133 0.98 5.92 19.82
CA ALA A 133 -0.45 5.70 19.63
C ALA A 133 -0.74 5.11 18.24
N PRO A 134 -1.69 4.17 18.14
CA PRO A 134 -2.10 3.58 16.86
C PRO A 134 -2.80 4.63 16.00
N ASP A 135 -2.37 4.78 14.76
CA ASP A 135 -2.96 5.74 13.84
C ASP A 135 -2.60 5.43 12.37
N CYS A 136 -3.21 6.18 11.46
CA CYS A 136 -2.94 6.17 10.04
C CYS A 136 -2.70 7.60 9.50
N TYR A 137 -1.94 7.67 8.41
CA TYR A 137 -1.83 8.88 7.59
C TYR A 137 -2.83 8.77 6.45
N ALA A 138 -3.52 9.86 6.13
CA ALA A 138 -4.39 9.94 4.96
C ALA A 138 -4.18 11.23 4.16
N TYR A 139 -4.52 11.16 2.88
CA TYR A 139 -4.68 12.31 2.00
C TYR A 139 -5.99 12.16 1.21
N PRO A 140 -6.84 13.20 1.12
CA PRO A 140 -6.74 14.46 1.87
C PRO A 140 -6.79 14.22 3.39
N ALA A 141 -6.33 15.19 4.19
CA ALA A 141 -6.17 14.98 5.64
C ALA A 141 -7.50 14.61 6.34
N SER A 142 -8.63 15.16 5.88
CA SER A 142 -9.95 14.87 6.44
C SER A 142 -10.36 13.40 6.28
N LEU A 143 -9.82 12.70 5.28
CA LEU A 143 -10.13 11.30 5.02
C LEU A 143 -9.81 10.39 6.21
N ARG A 144 -8.78 10.73 6.99
CA ARG A 144 -8.43 10.01 8.22
C ARG A 144 -9.58 10.06 9.22
N ASP A 145 -10.10 11.25 9.48
CA ASP A 145 -11.12 11.46 10.50
C ASP A 145 -12.46 10.86 10.07
N GLU A 146 -12.80 11.01 8.80
CA GLU A 146 -14.01 10.42 8.20
C GLU A 146 -13.98 8.88 8.27
N LEU A 147 -12.86 8.25 7.91
CA LEU A 147 -12.71 6.79 8.01
C LEU A 147 -12.77 6.31 9.46
N GLN A 148 -12.09 7.00 10.38
CA GLN A 148 -12.08 6.57 11.79
C GLN A 148 -13.39 6.85 12.51
N GLN A 149 -14.18 7.83 12.05
CA GLN A 149 -15.55 8.06 12.54
C GLN A 149 -16.45 6.85 12.25
N ASP A 150 -16.36 6.28 11.04
CA ASP A 150 -17.23 5.20 10.60
C ASP A 150 -16.70 3.80 10.95
N LEU A 151 -15.37 3.60 10.91
CA LEU A 151 -14.72 2.30 11.07
C LEU A 151 -14.00 2.12 12.41
N GLY A 152 -13.92 3.18 13.21
CA GLY A 152 -13.08 3.23 14.40
C GLY A 152 -11.59 3.42 14.08
N GLN A 153 -10.78 3.57 15.14
CA GLN A 153 -9.34 3.80 15.02
C GLN A 153 -8.63 2.66 14.26
N PHE A 154 -7.69 3.02 13.39
CA PHE A 154 -6.91 2.02 12.66
C PHE A 154 -6.16 1.08 13.62
N PRO A 155 -6.34 -0.25 13.55
CA PRO A 155 -5.74 -1.20 14.48
C PRO A 155 -4.25 -1.47 14.15
N LEU A 156 -3.41 -0.43 14.27
CA LEU A 156 -1.98 -0.45 13.88
C LEU A 156 -1.20 -1.62 14.50
N PHE A 157 -1.48 -1.98 15.76
CA PHE A 157 -0.79 -3.08 16.44
C PHE A 157 -1.20 -4.47 15.95
N ASN A 158 -2.26 -4.57 15.14
CA ASN A 158 -2.66 -5.80 14.44
C ASN A 158 -2.27 -5.79 12.96
N PHE A 159 -1.61 -4.72 12.48
CA PHE A 159 -1.15 -4.61 11.10
C PHE A 159 0.13 -5.42 10.84
N TRP A 160 1.05 -5.46 11.82
CA TRP A 160 2.37 -6.07 11.65
C TRP A 160 2.91 -6.60 12.98
N GLY A 161 3.92 -7.47 12.90
CA GLY A 161 4.57 -8.07 14.07
C GLY A 161 3.82 -9.28 14.64
N PRO A 162 4.15 -9.71 15.87
CA PRO A 162 3.64 -10.96 16.44
C PRO A 162 2.12 -10.95 16.69
N ASN A 163 1.50 -9.77 16.75
CA ASN A 163 0.06 -9.59 16.98
C ASN A 163 -0.73 -9.36 15.69
N ALA A 164 -0.10 -9.52 14.52
CA ALA A 164 -0.75 -9.36 13.23
C ALA A 164 -1.91 -10.34 13.08
N ASN A 165 -3.08 -9.84 12.69
CA ASN A 165 -4.28 -10.65 12.49
C ASN A 165 -5.28 -9.95 11.55
N ILE A 166 -6.40 -10.64 11.29
CA ILE A 166 -7.45 -10.22 10.36
C ILE A 166 -8.06 -8.84 10.65
N LYS A 167 -7.93 -8.30 11.87
CA LYS A 167 -8.55 -7.00 12.24
C LYS A 167 -8.05 -5.87 11.35
N SER A 168 -6.74 -5.80 11.12
CA SER A 168 -6.15 -4.76 10.27
C SER A 168 -6.54 -4.98 8.80
N THR A 169 -6.50 -6.21 8.32
CA THR A 169 -6.97 -6.56 6.97
C THR A 169 -8.42 -6.15 6.73
N LYS A 170 -9.31 -6.46 7.69
CA LYS A 170 -10.72 -6.08 7.60
C LYS A 170 -10.89 -4.57 7.57
N TRP A 171 -10.21 -3.84 8.44
CA TRP A 171 -10.24 -2.37 8.44
C TRP A 171 -9.76 -1.80 7.10
N ILE A 172 -8.66 -2.32 6.54
CA ILE A 172 -8.11 -1.87 5.24
C ILE A 172 -9.10 -2.14 4.10
N ALA A 173 -9.73 -3.31 4.08
CA ALA A 173 -10.74 -3.64 3.08
C ALA A 173 -11.98 -2.75 3.20
N ASP A 174 -12.51 -2.58 4.41
CA ASP A 174 -13.68 -1.73 4.67
C ASP A 174 -13.38 -0.26 4.32
N ALA A 175 -12.19 0.25 4.66
CA ALA A 175 -11.75 1.61 4.30
C ALA A 175 -11.58 1.79 2.79
N SER A 176 -11.04 0.79 2.09
CA SER A 176 -10.90 0.83 0.62
C SER A 176 -12.26 0.87 -0.06
N LEU A 177 -13.22 0.04 0.40
CA LEU A 177 -14.60 0.06 -0.09
C LEU A 177 -15.33 1.38 0.24
N TRP A 178 -15.05 1.96 1.41
CA TRP A 178 -15.62 3.24 1.80
C TRP A 178 -15.14 4.36 0.86
N VAL A 179 -13.83 4.43 0.58
CA VAL A 179 -13.25 5.41 -0.34
C VAL A 179 -13.80 5.22 -1.75
N ASP A 180 -13.88 3.96 -2.19
CA ASP A 180 -14.43 3.59 -3.49
C ASP A 180 -15.87 4.09 -3.68
N ARG A 181 -16.74 3.83 -2.70
CA ARG A 181 -18.15 4.23 -2.75
C ARG A 181 -18.34 5.75 -2.68
N LYS A 182 -17.52 6.44 -1.90
CA LYS A 182 -17.68 7.88 -1.66
C LYS A 182 -17.12 8.72 -2.79
N HIS A 183 -15.98 8.32 -3.35
CA HIS A 183 -15.21 9.14 -4.27
C HIS A 183 -15.17 8.59 -5.70
N ASP A 184 -15.56 7.32 -5.90
CA ASP A 184 -15.50 6.62 -7.19
C ASP A 184 -14.19 6.85 -7.96
N PRO A 185 -13.03 6.60 -7.32
CA PRO A 185 -11.73 6.91 -7.90
C PRO A 185 -11.38 6.01 -9.09
#